data_AF-A0A2I1N8A8-F1
#
_entry.id   AF-A0A2I1N8A8-F1
#
_cell.length_a   1.000
_cell.length_b   1.000
_cell.length_c   1.000
_cell.angle_alpha   90.00
_cell.angle_beta   90.00
_cell.angle_gamma   90.00
#
_symmetry.space_group_name_H-M   'P 1'
#
loop_
_entity.id
_entity.type
_entity.pdbx_description
1 polymer ?
#
loop_
_entity_poly.entity_id
_entity_poly.type
_entity_poly.pdbx_seq_one_letter_code
_entity_poly.pdbx_strand_id
1 'polypeptide(L)'
;MLLKADDFASAYDIGMRTLYVLKNYDKKVGKFDRFKTINGRLYVDYEAFFKVENEINEARDLYCLIMDDFKNEWQMAGYFAKKIGAKQVNLYNMFRNFTFYGNNASHSNKRELLIKAFKEYLKDLK
;
A
#
# COMPACT_ATOMS: atom_id res chain seq x y z
N MET A 1 -1.46 15.00 -4.92
CA MET A 1 -1.33 16.42 -4.48
C MET A 1 0.14 16.74 -4.19
N LEU A 2 0.68 17.87 -4.67
CA LEU A 2 2.06 18.29 -4.38
C LEU A 2 2.12 19.33 -3.25
N LEU A 3 2.95 19.07 -2.24
CA LEU A 3 3.19 19.94 -1.10
C LEU A 3 4.64 20.36 -1.05
N LYS A 4 4.95 21.59 -0.61
CA LYS A 4 6.35 21.96 -0.38
C LYS A 4 6.92 21.11 0.76
N ALA A 5 8.19 20.72 0.66
CA ALA A 5 8.77 19.78 1.60
C ALA A 5 8.84 20.30 3.05
N ASP A 6 9.03 21.61 3.24
CA ASP A 6 8.97 22.29 4.52
C ASP A 6 7.55 22.26 5.14
N ASP A 7 6.54 22.60 4.34
CA ASP A 7 5.13 22.53 4.77
C ASP A 7 4.75 21.08 5.13
N PHE A 8 5.15 20.12 4.30
CA PHE A 8 4.91 18.69 4.52
C PHE A 8 5.62 18.17 5.79
N ALA A 9 6.91 18.49 5.95
CA ALA A 9 7.69 18.10 7.11
C ALA A 9 7.05 18.59 8.41
N SER A 10 6.57 19.83 8.44
CA SER A 10 5.90 20.39 9.61
C SER A 10 4.53 19.78 9.86
N ALA A 11 3.74 19.54 8.81
CA ALA A 11 2.36 19.03 8.96
C ALA A 11 2.29 17.58 9.46
N TYR A 12 3.27 16.75 9.09
CA TYR A 12 3.29 15.31 9.41
C TYR A 12 4.34 14.92 10.44
N ASP A 13 4.98 15.90 11.10
CA ASP A 13 6.07 15.69 12.07
C ASP A 13 7.22 14.80 11.51
N ILE A 14 7.62 15.09 10.26
CA ILE A 14 8.68 14.36 9.57
C ILE A 14 9.89 15.27 9.41
N GLY A 15 11.02 14.89 10.01
CA GLY A 15 12.25 15.66 9.87
C GLY A 15 12.70 15.82 8.41
N MET A 16 13.11 17.04 8.02
CA MET A 16 13.63 17.33 6.67
C MET A 16 14.75 16.39 6.23
N ARG A 17 15.62 15.98 7.18
CA ARG A 17 16.68 14.98 6.94
C ARG A 17 16.11 13.67 6.39
N THR A 18 15.00 13.20 6.95
CA THR A 18 14.32 11.98 6.52
C THR A 18 13.83 12.11 5.07
N LEU A 19 13.22 13.24 4.71
CA LEU A 19 12.77 13.50 3.33
C LEU A 19 13.95 13.46 2.34
N TYR A 20 15.09 14.05 2.68
CA TYR A 20 16.29 13.99 1.83
C TYR A 20 16.86 12.58 1.69
N VAL A 21 16.88 11.80 2.78
CA VAL A 21 17.32 10.39 2.74
C VAL A 21 16.41 9.57 1.83
N LEU A 22 15.09 9.73 1.97
CA LEU A 22 14.10 9.05 1.13
C LEU A 22 14.21 9.48 -0.34
N LYS A 23 14.40 10.77 -0.63
CA LYS A 23 14.62 11.27 -1.99
C LYS A 23 15.85 10.61 -2.65
N ASN A 24 16.95 10.50 -1.91
CA ASN A 24 18.17 9.87 -2.43
C ASN A 24 17.98 8.37 -2.64
N TYR A 25 17.27 7.70 -1.74
CA TYR A 25 16.89 6.31 -1.91
C TYR A 25 16.02 6.09 -3.15
N ASP A 26 14.99 6.93 -3.35
CA ASP A 26 14.09 6.86 -4.51
C ASP A 26 14.85 7.06 -5.82
N LYS A 27 15.75 8.04 -5.86
CA LYS A 27 16.63 8.26 -7.01
C LYS A 27 17.51 7.05 -7.30
N LYS A 28 18.01 6.36 -6.27
CA LYS A 28 18.85 5.15 -6.41
C LYS A 28 18.06 3.95 -6.91
N VAL A 29 16.83 3.78 -6.43
CA VAL A 29 16.01 2.59 -6.71
C VAL A 29 15.15 2.76 -7.96
N GLY A 30 14.78 3.98 -8.32
CA GLY A 30 14.02 4.31 -9.53
C GLY A 30 12.56 3.81 -9.54
N LYS A 31 12.00 3.49 -8.37
CA LYS A 31 10.66 2.87 -8.24
C LYS A 31 9.58 3.76 -7.65
N PHE A 32 9.96 4.89 -7.09
CA PHE A 32 9.05 5.76 -6.35
C PHE A 32 9.21 7.20 -6.86
N ASP A 33 8.09 7.85 -7.18
CA ASP A 33 8.05 9.25 -7.62
C ASP A 33 7.45 10.14 -6.52
N ARG A 34 8.02 10.06 -5.31
CA ARG A 34 7.52 10.79 -4.13
C ARG A 34 8.00 12.24 -4.07
N PHE A 35 9.00 12.61 -4.86
CA PHE A 35 9.70 13.87 -4.72
C PHE A 35 9.90 14.55 -6.06
N LYS A 36 9.51 15.83 -6.15
CA LYS A 36 9.73 16.67 -7.33
C LYS A 36 10.51 17.91 -6.97
N THR A 37 11.38 18.36 -7.87
CA THR A 37 12.10 19.63 -7.70
C THR A 37 11.56 20.61 -8.74
N ILE A 38 10.95 21.70 -8.28
CA ILE A 38 10.32 22.73 -9.13
C ILE A 38 10.95 24.07 -8.75
N ASN A 39 11.57 24.76 -9.72
CA ASN A 39 12.27 26.04 -9.50
C ASN A 39 13.28 25.99 -8.33
N GLY A 40 14.04 24.89 -8.24
CA GLY A 40 15.04 24.68 -7.18
C GLY A 40 14.47 24.32 -5.79
N ARG A 41 13.14 24.29 -5.62
CA ARG A 41 12.49 23.92 -4.36
C ARG A 41 12.02 22.47 -4.39
N LEU A 42 12.14 21.78 -3.25
CA LEU A 42 11.71 20.39 -3.08
C LEU A 42 10.21 20.34 -2.74
N TYR A 43 9.50 19.48 -3.46
CA TYR A 43 8.10 19.16 -3.25
C TYR A 43 7.96 17.66 -2.99
N VAL A 44 6.99 17.31 -2.14
CA VAL A 44 6.57 15.95 -1.84
C VAL A 44 5.23 15.71 -2.51
N ASP A 45 5.11 14.61 -3.25
CA ASP A 45 3.83 14.12 -3.73
C ASP A 45 3.17 13.31 -2.62
N TYR A 46 2.12 13.88 -2.02
CA TYR A 46 1.40 13.29 -0.89
C TYR A 46 0.88 11.89 -1.21
N GLU A 47 0.29 11.70 -2.39
CA GLU A 47 -0.31 10.43 -2.77
C GLU A 47 0.75 9.36 -2.96
N ALA A 48 1.85 9.71 -3.62
CA ALA A 48 2.97 8.79 -3.78
C ALA A 48 3.66 8.50 -2.43
N PHE A 49 3.76 9.49 -1.54
CA PHE A 49 4.41 9.34 -0.24
C PHE A 49 3.67 8.36 0.66
N PHE A 50 2.34 8.51 0.74
CA PHE A 50 1.47 7.67 1.55
C PHE A 50 0.85 6.49 0.78
N LYS A 51 1.22 6.26 -0.48
CA LYS A 51 0.62 5.22 -1.35
C LYS A 51 0.49 3.87 -0.64
N VAL A 52 1.59 3.39 -0.07
CA VAL A 52 1.63 2.08 0.59
C VAL A 52 0.72 2.04 1.81
N GLU A 53 0.72 3.08 2.64
CA GLU A 53 -0.13 3.15 3.83
C GLU A 53 -1.61 3.22 3.45
N ASN A 54 -1.95 4.02 2.43
CA ASN A 54 -3.31 4.13 1.91
C ASN A 54 -3.80 2.79 1.33
N GLU A 55 -2.97 2.07 0.58
CA GLU A 55 -3.29 0.73 0.08
C GLU A 55 -3.55 -0.27 1.22
N ILE A 56 -2.75 -0.20 2.30
CA ILE A 56 -2.90 -1.06 3.47
C ILE A 56 -4.24 -0.79 4.16
N ASN A 57 -4.55 0.49 4.37
CA ASN A 57 -5.82 0.92 4.97
C ASN A 57 -7.01 0.50 4.10
N GLU A 58 -6.93 0.73 2.79
CA GLU A 58 -7.98 0.33 1.85
C GLU A 58 -8.19 -1.19 1.85
N ALA A 59 -7.11 -1.98 1.81
CA ALA A 59 -7.20 -3.43 1.86
C ALA A 59 -7.81 -3.91 3.19
N ARG A 60 -7.53 -3.23 4.31
CA ARG A 60 -8.14 -3.53 5.61
C ARG A 60 -9.63 -3.23 5.62
N ASP A 61 -10.03 -2.07 5.12
CA ASP A 61 -11.43 -1.67 5.10
C ASP A 61 -12.25 -2.62 4.22
N LEU A 62 -11.72 -2.98 3.03
CA LEU A 62 -12.32 -3.97 2.16
C LEU A 62 -12.37 -5.37 2.78
N TYR A 63 -11.33 -5.78 3.50
CA TYR A 63 -11.33 -7.04 4.23
C TYR A 63 -12.49 -7.12 5.23
N CYS A 64 -12.69 -6.07 6.03
CA CYS A 64 -13.76 -6.01 7.02
C CYS A 64 -15.15 -6.09 6.39
N LEU A 65 -15.33 -5.60 5.16
CA LEU A 65 -16.60 -5.72 4.43
C LEU A 65 -16.89 -7.14 3.93
N ILE A 66 -15.86 -7.97 3.76
CA ILE A 66 -15.95 -9.26 3.08
C ILE A 66 -15.85 -10.43 4.07
N MET A 67 -15.21 -10.23 5.23
CA MET A 67 -14.85 -11.32 6.14
C MET A 67 -16.04 -12.17 6.62
N ASP A 68 -17.21 -11.54 6.77
CA ASP A 68 -18.43 -12.21 7.25
C ASP A 68 -19.08 -13.12 6.18
N ASP A 69 -18.74 -12.95 4.90
CA ASP A 69 -19.22 -13.81 3.81
C ASP A 69 -18.52 -15.18 3.80
N PHE A 70 -17.46 -15.34 4.60
CA PHE A 70 -16.67 -16.57 4.69
C PHE A 70 -16.82 -17.21 6.06
N LYS A 71 -16.79 -18.55 6.11
CA LYS A 71 -16.84 -19.29 7.38
C LYS A 71 -15.70 -18.93 8.33
N ASN A 72 -14.54 -18.59 7.77
CA ASN A 72 -13.34 -18.15 8.49
C ASN A 72 -12.30 -17.56 7.52
N GLU A 73 -11.30 -16.89 8.11
CA GLU A 73 -10.18 -16.25 7.41
C GLU A 73 -9.37 -17.22 6.53
N TRP A 74 -9.29 -18.51 6.91
CA TRP A 74 -8.59 -19.53 6.12
C TRP A 74 -9.31 -19.79 4.79
N GLN A 75 -10.63 -19.92 4.80
CA GLN A 75 -11.42 -20.09 3.58
C GLN A 75 -11.33 -18.85 2.68
N MET A 76 -11.44 -17.65 3.27
CA MET A 76 -11.27 -16.39 2.55
C MET A 76 -9.88 -16.32 1.89
N ALA A 77 -8.82 -16.65 2.63
CA ALA A 77 -7.47 -16.70 2.09
C ALA A 77 -7.35 -17.67 0.92
N GLY A 78 -8.01 -18.84 0.98
CA GLY A 78 -8.03 -19.81 -0.10
C GLY A 78 -8.73 -19.32 -1.35
N TYR A 79 -9.83 -18.59 -1.19
CA TYR A 79 -10.58 -17.99 -2.29
C TYR A 79 -9.73 -16.94 -3.03
N PHE A 80 -9.20 -15.96 -2.30
CA PHE A 80 -8.41 -14.88 -2.91
C PHE A 80 -7.04 -15.33 -3.41
N ALA A 81 -6.43 -16.32 -2.76
CA ALA A 81 -5.16 -16.90 -3.20
C ALA A 81 -5.21 -17.44 -4.64
N LYS A 82 -6.33 -18.08 -5.01
CA LYS A 82 -6.54 -18.58 -6.38
C LYS A 82 -6.67 -17.44 -7.38
N LYS A 83 -7.36 -16.36 -7.03
CA LYS A 83 -7.58 -15.20 -7.92
C LYS A 83 -6.29 -14.42 -8.20
N ILE A 84 -5.41 -14.27 -7.21
CA ILE A 84 -4.20 -13.44 -7.34
C ILE A 84 -2.91 -14.25 -7.52
N GLY A 85 -3.00 -15.58 -7.67
CA GLY A 85 -1.85 -16.45 -7.87
C GLY A 85 -0.89 -16.46 -6.66
N ALA A 86 -1.43 -16.55 -5.44
CA ALA A 86 -0.66 -16.56 -4.20
C ALA A 86 -0.84 -17.87 -3.41
N LYS A 87 0.07 -18.14 -2.46
CA LYS A 87 -0.09 -19.26 -1.52
C LYS A 87 -1.10 -18.87 -0.43
N GLN A 88 -2.10 -19.72 -0.18
CA GLN A 88 -3.13 -19.50 0.83
C GLN A 88 -2.54 -19.18 2.22
N VAL A 89 -1.51 -19.92 2.66
CA VAL A 89 -0.86 -19.68 3.96
C VAL A 89 -0.25 -18.28 4.08
N ASN A 90 0.29 -17.73 2.99
CA ASN A 90 0.85 -16.37 3.00
C ASN A 90 -0.24 -15.32 3.14
N LEU A 91 -1.37 -15.54 2.48
CA LEU A 91 -2.53 -14.66 2.49
C LEU A 91 -3.24 -14.70 3.85
N TYR A 92 -3.38 -15.90 4.43
CA TYR A 92 -3.91 -16.09 5.78
C TYR A 92 -3.07 -15.38 6.84
N ASN A 93 -1.74 -15.56 6.81
CA ASN A 93 -0.84 -14.86 7.74
C ASN A 93 -0.88 -13.34 7.58
N MET A 94 -1.12 -12.86 6.36
CA MET A 94 -1.27 -11.44 6.07
C MET A 94 -2.58 -10.88 6.63
N PHE A 95 -3.70 -11.59 6.49
CA PHE A 95 -4.99 -11.19 7.09
C PHE A 95 -4.90 -11.11 8.61
N ARG A 96 -4.32 -12.13 9.25
CA ARG A 96 -4.23 -12.20 10.72
C ARG A 96 -3.42 -11.08 11.37
N ASN A 97 -2.41 -10.58 10.67
CA ASN A 97 -1.46 -9.63 11.25
C ASN A 97 -1.54 -8.24 10.62
N PHE A 98 -2.30 -8.06 9.53
CA PHE A 98 -2.23 -6.90 8.63
C PHE A 98 -0.81 -6.48 8.27
N THR A 99 0.12 -7.41 8.39
CA THR A 99 1.50 -7.20 8.01
C THR A 99 1.56 -7.48 6.54
N PHE A 100 1.35 -6.44 5.75
CA PHE A 100 1.75 -6.39 4.36
C PHE A 100 3.29 -6.37 4.30
N TYR A 101 3.93 -7.43 4.82
CA TYR A 101 5.38 -7.57 4.88
C TYR A 101 5.95 -7.56 3.46
N GLY A 102 6.95 -6.72 3.25
CA GLY A 102 8.03 -7.02 2.30
C GLY A 102 8.33 -5.92 1.30
N ASN A 103 9.39 -5.17 1.61
CA ASN A 103 10.11 -4.25 0.74
C ASN A 103 10.90 -4.99 -0.37
N ASN A 104 10.23 -5.89 -1.11
CA ASN A 104 10.82 -6.65 -2.21
C ASN A 104 10.04 -6.39 -3.50
N ALA A 105 10.75 -6.23 -4.61
CA ALA A 105 10.21 -5.89 -5.93
C ALA A 105 9.05 -6.77 -6.45
N SER A 106 8.83 -7.93 -5.85
CA SER A 106 7.78 -8.92 -6.17
C SER A 106 6.48 -8.75 -5.35
N HIS A 107 6.50 -7.91 -4.30
CA HIS A 107 5.39 -7.76 -3.35
C HIS A 107 4.54 -6.50 -3.55
N SER A 108 5.03 -5.47 -4.25
CA SER A 108 4.24 -4.26 -4.52
C SER A 108 2.95 -4.57 -5.28
N ASN A 109 3.00 -5.50 -6.25
CA ASN A 109 1.81 -5.90 -7.00
C ASN A 109 0.78 -6.67 -6.17
N LYS A 110 1.16 -7.30 -5.05
CA LYS A 110 0.24 -8.20 -4.33
C LYS A 110 -0.81 -7.44 -3.53
N ARG A 111 -0.49 -6.24 -3.01
CA ARG A 111 -1.48 -5.35 -2.38
C ARG A 111 -2.49 -4.86 -3.39
N GLU A 112 -2.02 -4.31 -4.50
CA GLU A 112 -2.87 -3.83 -5.60
C GLU A 112 -3.75 -4.96 -6.16
N LEU A 113 -3.19 -6.15 -6.41
CA LEU A 113 -3.94 -7.33 -6.86
C LEU A 113 -4.99 -7.78 -5.85
N LEU A 114 -4.68 -7.72 -4.55
CA LEU A 114 -5.62 -8.08 -3.49
C LEU A 114 -6.77 -7.07 -3.40
N ILE A 115 -6.47 -5.77 -3.37
CA ILE A 115 -7.46 -4.69 -3.38
C ILE A 115 -8.38 -4.86 -4.60
N LYS A 116 -7.80 -5.12 -5.77
CA LYS A 116 -8.56 -5.39 -6.99
C LYS A 116 -9.48 -6.61 -6.83
N ALA A 117 -8.97 -7.72 -6.31
CA ALA A 117 -9.76 -8.93 -6.12
C ALA A 117 -10.90 -8.74 -5.10
N PHE A 118 -10.66 -7.98 -4.03
CA PHE A 118 -11.70 -7.60 -3.06
C PHE A 118 -12.79 -6.74 -3.69
N LYS A 119 -12.42 -5.72 -4.45
CA LYS A 119 -13.37 -4.87 -5.17
C LYS A 119 -14.18 -5.64 -6.21
N GLU A 120 -13.55 -6.59 -6.91
CA GLU A 120 -14.26 -7.48 -7.84
C GLU A 120 -15.28 -8.35 -7.10
N TYR A 121 -14.89 -8.95 -5.98
CA TYR A 121 -15.81 -9.76 -5.17
C TYR A 121 -17.02 -8.95 -4.67
N LEU A 122 -16.82 -7.73 -4.18
CA LEU A 122 -17.91 -6.86 -3.74
C LEU A 122 -18.86 -6.44 -4.88
N LYS A 123 -18.40 -6.43 -6.13
CA LYS A 123 -19.27 -6.21 -7.29
C LYS A 123 -20.13 -7.43 -7.58
N ASP A 124 -19.57 -8.63 -7.44
CA ASP A 124 -20.29 -9.89 -7.69
C ASP A 124 -21.38 -10.17 -6.63
N LEU A 125 -21.31 -9.51 -5.46
CA LEU A 125 -22.32 -9.59 -4.39
C LEU A 125 -23.54 -8.67 -4.59
N LYS A 126 -23.46 -7.68 -5.50
CA LYS A 126 -24.52 -6.71 -5.79
C LYS A 126 -25.20 -6.99 -7.12
#